data_AF-A0A9P7X871-F1
#
_entry.id   AF-A0A9P7X871-F1
#
_cell.length_a   1.000
_cell.length_b   1.000
_cell.length_c   1.000
_cell.angle_alpha   90.00
_cell.angle_beta   90.00
_cell.angle_gamma   90.00
#
_symmetry.space_group_name_H-M   'P 1'
#
loop_
_entity.id
_entity.type
_entity.pdbx_description
1 polymer ?
#
loop_
_entity_poly.entity_id
_entity_poly.type
_entity_poly.pdbx_seq_one_letter_code
_entity_poly.pdbx_strand_id
1 'polypeptide(L)'
;MICHSSCSFFSEVEIARLNAEHERIEAKIAEQGFSVEEVQQMHSDRDKLKATLEDLKPQSAEAARATGELEIAFGRRADIVDQVLTRYTSLLYDTELLPTAPEPFSHINFKLDLNTAVSNPADMLKGDDLKKIIHPALSQIAEMKSEERASLENEKIQADEDLDSLTQRCHKMEEDAEPKENQLLVLSKKIEELRMTVAGETAAANAESAKLEQELGSMETESKQSAIALTIRKQRLEVEFKDIVRKTEQLKQETIQKITTECDQMLNAKLDVTKELESLVLYARDN
;
A
#
# COMPACT_ATOMS: atom_id res chain seq x y z
N MET A 1 131.20 69.07 -17.23
CA MET A 1 130.78 69.01 -15.82
C MET A 1 129.98 70.26 -15.45
N ILE A 2 128.87 70.55 -16.16
CA ILE A 2 127.97 71.72 -15.89
C ILE A 2 126.48 71.36 -16.06
N CYS A 3 126.09 70.34 -16.84
CA CYS A 3 124.67 69.94 -17.00
C CYS A 3 124.03 69.16 -15.84
N HIS A 4 124.77 68.65 -14.84
CA HIS A 4 124.15 67.97 -13.69
C HIS A 4 123.65 68.93 -12.60
N SER A 5 124.04 70.21 -12.63
CA SER A 5 123.71 71.17 -11.56
C SER A 5 122.36 71.88 -11.76
N SER A 6 121.89 72.05 -12.99
CA SER A 6 120.57 72.68 -13.25
C SER A 6 119.38 71.73 -13.08
N CYS A 7 119.59 70.41 -13.19
CA CYS A 7 118.52 69.42 -12.99
C CYS A 7 118.19 69.25 -11.48
N SER A 8 119.20 69.32 -10.60
CA SER A 8 118.98 69.37 -9.15
C SER A 8 118.19 70.59 -8.72
N PHE A 9 118.43 71.76 -9.33
CA PHE A 9 117.78 73.00 -8.91
C PHE A 9 116.28 73.05 -9.27
N PHE A 10 115.88 72.49 -10.42
CA PHE A 10 114.47 72.41 -10.79
C PHE A 10 113.71 71.39 -9.93
N SER A 11 114.38 70.29 -9.56
CA SER A 11 113.86 69.31 -8.60
C SER A 11 113.68 69.93 -7.21
N GLU A 12 114.60 70.76 -6.75
CA GLU A 12 114.53 71.42 -5.43
C GLU A 12 113.38 72.43 -5.34
N VAL A 13 113.12 73.19 -6.41
CA VAL A 13 112.00 74.14 -6.46
C VAL A 13 110.65 73.42 -6.46
N GLU A 14 110.53 72.31 -7.19
CA GLU A 14 109.30 71.51 -7.21
C GLU A 14 109.05 70.84 -5.85
N ILE A 15 110.11 70.33 -5.18
CA ILE A 15 110.02 69.78 -3.82
C ILE A 15 109.59 70.87 -2.83
N ALA A 16 110.15 72.08 -2.93
CA ALA A 16 109.78 73.19 -2.05
C ALA A 16 108.31 73.62 -2.23
N ARG A 17 107.83 73.64 -3.47
CA ARG A 17 106.41 73.92 -3.76
C ARG A 17 105.50 72.84 -3.19
N LEU A 18 105.84 71.57 -3.37
CA LEU A 18 105.09 70.45 -2.82
C LEU A 18 105.06 70.50 -1.28
N ASN A 19 106.17 70.84 -0.64
CA ASN A 19 106.24 71.02 0.82
C ASN A 19 105.33 72.16 1.31
N ALA A 20 105.29 73.29 0.60
CA ALA A 20 104.40 74.41 0.95
C ALA A 20 102.91 74.07 0.76
N GLU A 21 102.57 73.27 -0.25
CA GLU A 21 101.22 72.75 -0.44
C GLU A 21 100.87 71.72 0.66
N HIS A 22 101.81 70.87 1.07
CA HIS A 22 101.66 69.93 2.20
C HIS A 22 101.41 70.66 3.53
N GLU A 23 102.24 71.64 3.89
CA GLU A 23 102.05 72.44 5.12
C GLU A 23 100.70 73.17 5.13
N ARG A 24 100.24 73.65 3.96
CA ARG A 24 98.94 74.31 3.83
C ARG A 24 97.78 73.35 4.06
N ILE A 25 97.91 72.09 3.63
CA ILE A 25 96.91 71.05 3.85
C ILE A 25 96.91 70.62 5.31
N GLU A 26 98.09 70.45 5.92
CA GLU A 26 98.23 70.14 7.35
C GLU A 26 97.65 71.24 8.25
N ALA A 27 97.88 72.51 7.91
CA ALA A 27 97.30 73.63 8.64
C ALA A 27 95.77 73.65 8.61
N LYS A 28 95.16 73.30 7.46
CA LYS A 28 93.69 73.18 7.34
C LYS A 28 93.13 71.97 8.09
N ILE A 29 93.89 70.88 8.16
CA ILE A 29 93.51 69.67 8.92
C ILE A 29 93.57 69.96 10.43
N ALA A 30 94.60 70.68 10.88
CA ALA A 30 94.74 71.13 12.26
C ALA A 30 93.68 72.16 12.68
N GLU A 31 93.27 73.05 11.78
CA GLU A 31 92.18 74.03 12.01
C GLU A 31 90.83 73.34 12.26
N GLN A 32 90.64 72.13 11.71
CA GLN A 32 89.45 71.30 11.93
C GLN A 32 89.57 70.37 13.16
N GLY A 33 90.70 70.43 13.89
CA GLY A 33 90.89 69.70 15.15
C GLY A 33 91.17 68.20 14.99
N PHE A 34 91.59 67.75 13.79
CA PHE A 34 91.92 66.34 13.54
C PHE A 34 93.43 66.17 13.34
N SER A 35 93.99 65.05 13.80
CA SER A 35 95.33 64.61 13.41
C SER A 35 95.30 63.99 12.01
N VAL A 36 96.36 64.14 11.22
CA VAL A 36 96.50 63.49 9.90
C VAL A 36 96.36 61.97 10.01
N GLU A 37 96.78 61.37 11.12
CA GLU A 37 96.62 59.93 11.42
C GLU A 37 95.16 59.55 11.69
N GLU A 38 94.40 60.40 12.40
CA GLU A 38 92.96 60.19 12.65
C GLU A 38 92.16 60.28 11.36
N VAL A 39 92.52 61.20 10.45
CA VAL A 39 91.90 61.30 9.12
C VAL A 39 92.17 60.04 8.29
N GLN A 40 93.38 59.47 8.36
CA GLN A 40 93.70 58.20 7.69
C GLN A 40 92.93 57.03 8.30
N GLN A 41 92.77 56.99 9.62
CA GLN A 41 91.98 55.96 10.30
C GLN A 41 90.48 56.10 9.97
N MET A 42 89.95 57.32 9.94
CA MET A 42 88.58 57.60 9.48
C MET A 42 88.39 57.20 8.01
N HIS A 43 89.39 57.40 7.15
CA HIS A 43 89.33 56.90 5.78
C HIS A 43 89.31 55.37 5.73
N SER A 44 90.17 54.70 6.51
CA SER A 44 90.18 53.24 6.61
C SER A 44 88.86 52.68 7.13
N ASP A 45 88.30 53.26 8.19
CA ASP A 45 87.05 52.81 8.80
C ASP A 45 85.85 53.14 7.93
N ARG A 46 85.85 54.29 7.23
CA ARG A 46 84.86 54.60 6.20
C ARG A 46 84.91 53.57 5.08
N ASP A 47 86.10 53.18 4.64
CA ASP A 47 86.26 52.23 3.52
C ASP A 47 85.89 50.80 3.95
N LYS A 48 86.19 50.40 5.20
CA LYS A 48 85.68 49.16 5.81
C LYS A 48 84.16 49.18 5.94
N LEU A 49 83.57 50.25 6.47
CA LEU A 49 82.12 50.39 6.61
C LEU A 49 81.44 50.37 5.24
N LYS A 50 82.00 51.06 4.24
CA LYS A 50 81.53 50.99 2.85
C LYS A 50 81.60 49.56 2.31
N ALA A 51 82.70 48.85 2.51
CA ALA A 51 82.82 47.46 2.09
C ALA A 51 81.76 46.57 2.77
N THR A 52 81.60 46.66 4.10
CA THR A 52 80.57 45.89 4.82
C THR A 52 79.15 46.24 4.38
N LEU A 53 78.88 47.50 4.02
CA LEU A 53 77.58 47.94 3.55
C LEU A 53 77.30 47.41 2.14
N GLU A 54 78.30 47.43 1.26
CA GLU A 54 78.22 46.82 -0.07
C GLU A 54 78.10 45.28 0.01
N ASP A 55 78.63 44.63 1.05
CA ASP A 55 78.47 43.18 1.28
C ASP A 55 77.11 42.83 1.93
N LEU A 56 76.59 43.67 2.82
CA LEU A 56 75.30 43.44 3.48
C LEU A 56 74.10 43.72 2.56
N LYS A 57 74.23 44.63 1.60
CA LYS A 57 73.19 44.92 0.59
C LYS A 57 72.74 43.66 -0.19
N PRO A 58 73.64 42.88 -0.83
CA PRO A 58 73.23 41.67 -1.54
C PRO A 58 72.70 40.60 -0.59
N GLN A 59 73.25 40.46 0.63
CA GLN A 59 72.71 39.52 1.63
C GLN A 59 71.29 39.90 2.07
N SER A 60 71.02 41.19 2.29
CA SER A 60 69.67 41.68 2.59
C SER A 60 68.73 41.47 1.40
N ALA A 61 69.19 41.68 0.17
CA ALA A 61 68.39 41.43 -1.03
C ALA A 61 68.08 39.94 -1.23
N GLU A 62 69.05 39.06 -0.92
CA GLU A 62 68.88 37.61 -0.97
C GLU A 62 67.91 37.13 0.11
N ALA A 63 68.05 37.60 1.36
CA ALA A 63 67.12 37.30 2.44
C ALA A 63 65.69 37.79 2.13
N ALA A 64 65.55 38.98 1.53
CA ALA A 64 64.25 39.51 1.10
C ALA A 64 63.63 38.64 -0.01
N ARG A 65 64.42 38.18 -0.99
CA ARG A 65 63.95 37.25 -2.02
C ARG A 65 63.51 35.91 -1.43
N ALA A 66 64.32 35.32 -0.56
CA ALA A 66 64.00 34.07 0.11
C ALA A 66 62.72 34.19 0.97
N THR A 67 62.54 35.31 1.65
CA THR A 67 61.31 35.60 2.42
C THR A 67 60.10 35.71 1.49
N GLY A 68 60.21 36.44 0.37
CA GLY A 68 59.13 36.54 -0.61
C GLY A 68 58.74 35.20 -1.23
N GLU A 69 59.71 34.33 -1.53
CA GLU A 69 59.44 32.97 -2.01
C GLU A 69 58.72 32.12 -0.96
N LEU A 70 59.13 32.21 0.31
CA LEU A 70 58.47 31.53 1.42
C LEU A 70 57.06 32.04 1.69
N GLU A 71 56.82 33.36 1.59
CA GLU A 71 55.49 33.97 1.72
C GLU A 71 54.55 33.50 0.61
N ILE A 72 55.03 33.46 -0.64
CA ILE A 72 54.24 32.94 -1.77
C ILE A 72 53.93 31.45 -1.56
N ALA A 73 54.91 30.66 -1.13
CA ALA A 73 54.72 29.23 -0.85
C ALA A 73 53.75 29.01 0.32
N PHE A 74 53.83 29.84 1.37
CA PHE A 74 52.94 29.82 2.52
C PHE A 74 51.51 30.19 2.12
N GLY A 75 51.33 31.28 1.36
CA GLY A 75 50.01 31.70 0.86
C GLY A 75 49.33 30.60 0.04
N ARG A 76 50.05 30.00 -0.92
CA ARG A 76 49.52 28.87 -1.70
C ARG A 76 49.11 27.68 -0.83
N ARG A 77 49.89 27.37 0.21
CA ARG A 77 49.55 26.28 1.14
C ARG A 77 48.35 26.64 2.01
N ALA A 78 48.25 27.87 2.47
CA ALA A 78 47.12 28.36 3.24
C ALA A 78 45.82 28.28 2.42
N ASP A 79 45.84 28.69 1.15
CA ASP A 79 44.70 28.60 0.24
C ASP A 79 44.23 27.15 0.05
N ILE A 80 45.16 26.20 -0.10
CA ILE A 80 44.84 24.77 -0.21
C ILE A 80 44.17 24.28 1.08
N VAL A 81 44.71 24.64 2.25
CA VAL A 81 44.15 24.23 3.54
C VAL A 81 42.75 24.82 3.72
N ASP A 82 42.54 26.08 3.36
CA ASP A 82 41.23 26.73 3.45
C ASP A 82 40.17 26.08 2.54
N GLN A 83 40.55 25.71 1.31
CA GLN A 83 39.69 24.95 0.41
C GLN A 83 39.31 23.58 0.99
N VAL A 84 40.29 22.88 1.59
CA VAL A 84 40.05 21.58 2.24
C VAL A 84 39.13 21.74 3.45
N LEU A 85 39.32 22.78 4.26
CA LEU A 85 38.46 23.08 5.41
C LEU A 85 37.04 23.44 5.01
N THR A 86 36.89 24.21 3.93
CA THR A 86 35.57 24.52 3.35
C THR A 86 34.86 23.24 2.93
N ARG A 87 35.54 22.36 2.19
CA ARG A 87 34.99 21.06 1.78
C ARG A 87 34.64 20.17 2.98
N TYR A 88 35.51 20.12 3.98
CA TYR A 88 35.27 19.38 5.21
C TYR A 88 34.03 19.91 5.93
N THR A 89 33.90 21.22 6.06
CA THR A 89 32.74 21.87 6.69
C THR A 89 31.44 21.56 5.95
N SER A 90 31.45 21.59 4.62
CA SER A 90 30.29 21.16 3.81
C SER A 90 29.91 19.70 4.08
N LEU A 91 30.90 18.79 4.10
CA LEU A 91 30.67 17.38 4.42
C LEU A 91 30.09 17.18 5.83
N LEU A 92 30.49 17.98 6.82
CA LEU A 92 29.92 17.92 8.16
C LEU A 92 28.44 18.33 8.19
N TYR A 93 28.03 19.29 7.36
CA TYR A 93 26.61 19.63 7.21
C TYR A 93 25.83 18.54 6.47
N ASP A 94 26.39 18.01 5.39
CA ASP A 94 25.77 16.93 4.61
C ASP A 94 25.57 15.65 5.43
N THR A 95 26.44 15.41 6.41
CA THR A 95 26.38 14.28 7.34
C THR A 95 25.63 14.61 8.64
N GLU A 96 25.00 15.78 8.73
CA GLU A 96 24.23 16.26 9.88
C GLU A 96 25.01 16.30 11.21
N LEU A 97 26.35 16.33 11.15
CA LEU A 97 27.23 16.45 12.33
C LEU A 97 27.29 17.89 12.87
N LEU A 98 26.91 18.86 12.04
CA LEU A 98 26.70 20.26 12.43
C LEU A 98 25.25 20.66 12.12
N PRO A 99 24.56 21.41 13.01
CA PRO A 99 25.08 22.16 14.15
C PRO A 99 25.16 21.40 15.49
N THR A 100 24.59 20.19 15.59
CA THR A 100 24.63 19.39 16.82
C THR A 100 24.96 17.95 16.47
N ALA A 101 26.10 17.47 16.97
CA ALA A 101 26.55 16.11 16.73
C ALA A 101 25.64 15.10 17.47
N PRO A 102 25.41 13.91 16.89
CA PRO A 102 24.61 12.86 17.52
C PRO A 102 25.29 12.35 18.80
N GLU A 103 24.47 12.02 19.82
CA GLU A 103 24.91 11.27 21.00
C GLU A 103 25.57 9.95 20.57
N PRO A 104 26.74 9.55 21.13
CA PRO A 104 27.47 10.08 22.29
C PRO A 104 28.50 11.18 21.97
N PHE A 105 28.59 11.67 20.73
CA PHE A 105 29.63 12.59 20.26
C PHE A 105 29.29 14.07 20.42
N SER A 106 28.22 14.40 21.16
CA SER A 106 27.74 15.76 21.42
C SER A 106 28.77 16.68 22.08
N HIS A 107 29.79 16.10 22.74
CA HIS A 107 30.87 16.80 23.42
C HIS A 107 32.08 17.16 22.53
N ILE A 108 32.14 16.66 21.30
CA ILE A 108 33.27 16.88 20.38
C ILE A 108 32.96 18.03 19.43
N ASN A 109 33.89 18.98 19.32
CA ASN A 109 33.78 20.07 18.37
C ASN A 109 34.44 19.69 17.03
N PHE A 110 33.61 19.27 16.09
CA PHE A 110 34.04 18.94 14.72
C PHE A 110 34.40 20.17 13.87
N LYS A 111 34.08 21.40 14.31
CA LYS A 111 34.38 22.60 13.54
C LYS A 111 35.87 22.96 13.64
N LEU A 112 36.49 23.19 12.48
CA LEU A 112 37.88 23.62 12.35
C LEU A 112 37.95 24.97 11.66
N ASP A 113 38.63 25.93 12.29
CA ASP A 113 38.82 27.29 11.75
C ASP A 113 40.33 27.56 11.56
N LEU A 114 40.73 28.04 10.37
CA LEU A 114 42.11 28.43 10.07
C LEU A 114 42.33 29.92 10.32
N ASN A 115 43.36 30.26 11.10
CA ASN A 115 43.81 31.62 11.33
C ASN A 115 45.27 31.76 10.89
N THR A 116 45.48 32.36 9.72
CA THR A 116 46.81 32.56 9.13
C THR A 116 47.58 33.74 9.73
N ALA A 117 46.92 34.58 10.54
CA ALA A 117 47.51 35.78 11.13
C ALA A 117 48.26 35.51 12.46
N VAL A 118 48.37 34.25 12.89
CA VAL A 118 49.01 33.88 14.16
C VAL A 118 50.52 33.70 13.98
N SER A 119 51.32 34.24 14.90
CA SER A 119 52.78 34.16 14.85
C SER A 119 53.34 32.76 15.13
N ASN A 120 52.59 31.94 15.86
CA ASN A 120 52.95 30.55 16.15
C ASN A 120 52.21 29.60 15.19
N PRO A 121 52.92 28.78 14.39
CA PRO A 121 52.27 27.85 13.46
C PRO A 121 51.40 26.79 14.15
N ALA A 122 51.66 26.47 15.42
CA ALA A 122 50.85 25.51 16.18
C ALA A 122 49.43 26.03 16.49
N ASP A 123 49.26 27.36 16.56
CA ASP A 123 48.00 28.01 16.93
C ASP A 123 47.19 28.46 15.69
N MET A 124 47.66 28.12 14.49
CA MET A 124 46.99 28.48 13.23
C MET A 124 45.67 27.72 13.02
N LEU A 125 45.50 26.53 13.59
CA LEU A 125 44.28 25.75 13.49
C LEU A 125 43.54 25.78 14.83
N LYS A 126 42.30 26.26 14.84
CA LYS A 126 41.44 26.27 16.02
C LYS A 126 40.42 25.13 15.94
N GLY A 127 40.32 24.35 17.01
CA GLY A 127 39.39 23.23 17.16
C GLY A 127 40.01 22.08 17.95
N ASP A 128 39.29 20.97 18.04
CA ASP A 128 39.78 19.75 18.70
C ASP A 128 40.88 19.06 17.87
N ASP A 129 41.70 18.22 18.51
CA ASP A 129 42.81 17.51 17.84
C ASP A 129 42.27 16.57 16.75
N LEU A 130 42.60 16.90 15.49
CA LEU A 130 42.15 16.16 14.32
C LEU A 130 42.49 14.66 14.40
N LYS A 131 43.69 14.32 14.88
CA LYS A 131 44.19 12.94 14.86
C LYS A 131 43.74 12.13 16.06
N LYS A 132 43.65 12.75 17.23
CA LYS A 132 43.37 12.04 18.47
C LYS A 132 41.90 12.01 18.84
N ILE A 133 41.11 13.00 18.42
CA ILE A 133 39.72 13.17 18.85
C ILE A 133 38.79 13.05 17.64
N ILE A 134 38.94 13.94 16.65
CA ILE A 134 38.00 14.03 15.52
C ILE A 134 38.04 12.78 14.63
N HIS A 135 39.24 12.32 14.22
CA HIS A 135 39.36 11.18 13.33
C HIS A 135 38.85 9.87 13.96
N PRO A 136 39.22 9.50 15.21
CA PRO A 136 38.64 8.34 15.87
C PRO A 136 37.12 8.43 16.01
N ALA A 137 36.57 9.62 16.36
CA ALA A 137 35.13 9.82 16.47
C ALA A 137 34.42 9.63 15.12
N LEU A 138 34.92 10.23 14.03
CA LEU A 138 34.35 10.03 12.68
C LEU A 138 34.45 8.57 12.23
N SER A 139 35.54 7.87 12.59
CA SER A 139 35.70 6.45 12.26
C SER A 139 34.65 5.61 12.98
N GLN A 140 34.39 5.91 14.26
CA GLN A 140 33.36 5.22 15.05
C GLN A 140 31.94 5.53 14.55
N ILE A 141 31.65 6.78 14.19
CA ILE A 141 30.37 7.16 13.57
C ILE A 141 30.16 6.40 12.27
N ALA A 142 31.19 6.30 11.43
CA ALA A 142 31.11 5.56 10.17
C ALA A 142 30.85 4.07 10.40
N GLU A 143 31.49 3.45 11.40
CA GLU A 143 31.24 2.07 11.79
C GLU A 143 29.80 1.86 12.28
N MET A 144 29.33 2.71 13.21
CA MET A 144 27.95 2.67 13.72
C MET A 144 26.91 2.82 12.58
N LYS A 145 27.12 3.76 11.66
CA LYS A 145 26.23 3.96 10.52
C LYS A 145 26.31 2.82 9.51
N SER A 146 27.46 2.18 9.37
CA SER A 146 27.60 0.98 8.54
C SER A 146 26.84 -0.20 9.14
N GLU A 147 26.90 -0.39 10.46
CA GLU A 147 26.16 -1.43 11.17
C GLU A 147 24.64 -1.19 11.11
N GLU A 148 24.20 0.04 11.37
CA GLU A 148 22.78 0.44 11.26
C GLU A 148 22.24 0.22 9.83
N ARG A 149 23.04 0.55 8.82
CA ARG A 149 22.66 0.28 7.43
C ARG A 149 22.56 -1.22 7.15
N ALA A 150 23.48 -2.02 7.68
CA ALA A 150 23.45 -3.47 7.50
C ALA A 150 22.24 -4.11 8.18
N SER A 151 21.87 -3.65 9.39
CA SER A 151 20.66 -4.13 10.07
C SER A 151 19.39 -3.75 9.32
N LEU A 152 19.29 -2.50 8.85
CA LEU A 152 18.15 -2.04 8.06
C LEU A 152 18.00 -2.79 6.73
N GLU A 153 19.11 -3.08 6.03
CA GLU A 153 19.04 -3.87 4.80
C GLU A 153 18.61 -5.32 5.11
N ASN A 154 19.05 -5.91 6.22
CA ASN A 154 18.60 -7.24 6.63
C ASN A 154 17.11 -7.26 7.00
N GLU A 155 16.62 -6.26 7.73
CA GLU A 155 15.19 -6.10 8.03
C GLU A 155 14.36 -5.93 6.75
N LYS A 156 14.88 -5.17 5.77
CA LYS A 156 14.25 -5.02 4.46
C LYS A 156 14.19 -6.35 3.71
N ILE A 157 15.29 -7.13 3.67
CA ILE A 157 15.29 -8.45 3.04
C ILE A 157 14.23 -9.35 3.68
N GLN A 158 14.13 -9.36 5.01
CA GLN A 158 13.13 -10.14 5.71
C GLN A 158 11.69 -9.67 5.38
N ALA A 159 11.47 -8.36 5.32
CA ALA A 159 10.17 -7.82 4.94
C ALA A 159 9.80 -8.16 3.50
N ASP A 160 10.77 -8.18 2.58
CA ASP A 160 10.56 -8.60 1.18
C ASP A 160 10.22 -10.10 1.10
N GLU A 161 10.91 -10.96 1.85
CA GLU A 161 10.59 -12.40 1.94
C GLU A 161 9.18 -12.66 2.49
N ASP A 162 8.79 -11.92 3.54
CA ASP A 162 7.45 -12.01 4.13
C ASP A 162 6.36 -11.54 3.13
N LEU A 163 6.65 -10.48 2.36
CA LEU A 163 5.75 -9.97 1.33
C LEU A 163 5.56 -10.97 0.19
N ASP A 164 6.65 -11.59 -0.28
CA ASP A 164 6.60 -12.63 -1.31
C ASP A 164 5.78 -13.84 -0.84
N SER A 165 6.01 -14.28 0.40
CA SER A 165 5.26 -15.38 1.01
C SER A 165 3.75 -15.07 1.10
N LEU A 166 3.41 -13.87 1.57
CA LEU A 166 2.01 -13.44 1.69
C LEU A 166 1.34 -13.33 0.31
N THR A 167 2.05 -12.79 -0.68
CA THR A 167 1.59 -12.68 -2.07
C THR A 167 1.30 -14.05 -2.67
N GLN A 168 2.20 -15.01 -2.49
CA GLN A 168 2.00 -16.39 -2.94
C GLN A 168 0.76 -17.03 -2.27
N ARG A 169 0.56 -16.78 -0.97
CA ARG A 169 -0.60 -17.28 -0.23
C ARG A 169 -1.90 -16.66 -0.74
N CYS A 170 -1.92 -15.36 -1.02
CA CYS A 170 -3.07 -14.68 -1.61
C CYS A 170 -3.43 -15.29 -2.97
N HIS A 171 -2.45 -15.46 -3.87
CA HIS A 171 -2.68 -16.09 -5.16
C HIS A 171 -3.23 -17.51 -5.05
N LYS A 172 -2.69 -18.32 -4.13
CA LYS A 172 -3.22 -19.67 -3.88
C LYS A 172 -4.67 -19.64 -3.38
N MET A 173 -5.00 -18.69 -2.52
CA MET A 173 -6.38 -18.52 -2.03
C MET A 173 -7.33 -18.08 -3.13
N GLU A 174 -6.89 -17.21 -4.05
CA GLU A 174 -7.66 -16.82 -5.24
C GLU A 174 -7.89 -18.01 -6.17
N GLU A 175 -6.85 -18.80 -6.47
CA GLU A 175 -6.93 -20.01 -7.27
C GLU A 175 -7.88 -21.05 -6.65
N ASP A 176 -7.92 -21.16 -5.33
CA ASP A 176 -8.85 -22.04 -4.61
C ASP A 176 -10.30 -21.49 -4.54
N ALA A 177 -10.49 -20.17 -4.65
CA ALA A 177 -11.77 -19.50 -4.56
C ALA A 177 -12.53 -19.53 -5.90
N GLU A 178 -11.85 -19.26 -7.01
CA GLU A 178 -12.44 -19.24 -8.35
C GLU A 178 -13.26 -20.50 -8.71
N PRO A 179 -12.77 -21.74 -8.51
CA PRO A 179 -13.56 -22.94 -8.83
C PRO A 179 -14.78 -23.07 -7.93
N LYS A 180 -14.71 -22.63 -6.67
CA LYS A 180 -15.86 -22.65 -5.75
C LYS A 180 -16.93 -21.65 -6.15
N GLU A 181 -16.52 -20.45 -6.58
CA GLU A 181 -17.45 -19.45 -7.14
C GLU A 181 -18.14 -19.97 -8.40
N ASN A 182 -17.37 -20.59 -9.31
CA ASN A 182 -17.93 -21.22 -10.50
C ASN A 182 -18.92 -22.35 -10.15
N GLN A 183 -18.61 -23.18 -9.15
CA GLN A 183 -19.53 -24.21 -8.66
C GLN A 183 -20.80 -23.60 -8.07
N LEU A 184 -20.69 -22.53 -7.27
CA LEU A 184 -21.85 -21.83 -6.71
C LEU A 184 -22.75 -21.26 -7.81
N LEU A 185 -22.17 -20.67 -8.86
CA LEU A 185 -22.92 -20.15 -10.00
C LEU A 185 -23.69 -21.27 -10.72
N VAL A 186 -23.03 -22.41 -10.98
CA VAL A 186 -23.68 -23.58 -11.61
C VAL A 186 -24.81 -24.12 -10.73
N LEU A 187 -24.59 -24.25 -9.42
CA LEU A 187 -25.62 -24.72 -8.49
C LEU A 187 -26.79 -23.73 -8.38
N SER A 188 -26.51 -22.43 -8.34
CA SER A 188 -27.55 -21.40 -8.34
C SER A 188 -28.42 -21.48 -9.59
N LYS A 189 -27.82 -21.69 -10.77
CA LYS A 189 -28.58 -21.88 -12.01
C LYS A 189 -29.46 -23.13 -11.96
N LYS A 190 -28.94 -24.25 -11.45
CA LYS A 190 -29.71 -25.49 -11.27
C LYS A 190 -30.88 -25.32 -10.31
N ILE A 191 -30.70 -24.56 -9.23
CA ILE A 191 -31.78 -24.26 -8.28
C ILE A 191 -32.90 -23.48 -8.99
N GLU A 192 -32.55 -22.51 -9.83
CA GLU A 192 -33.55 -21.72 -10.55
C GLU A 192 -34.28 -22.56 -11.61
N GLU A 193 -33.57 -23.39 -12.37
CA GLU A 193 -34.16 -24.34 -13.32
C GLU A 193 -35.15 -25.29 -12.60
N LEU A 194 -34.75 -25.87 -11.46
CA LEU A 194 -35.62 -26.73 -10.67
C LEU A 194 -36.85 -25.99 -10.12
N ARG A 195 -36.69 -24.75 -9.67
CA ARG A 195 -37.82 -23.91 -9.23
C ARG A 195 -38.83 -23.68 -10.35
N MET A 196 -38.35 -23.38 -11.56
CA MET A 196 -39.22 -23.21 -12.72
C MET A 196 -39.96 -24.51 -13.09
N THR A 197 -39.26 -25.65 -13.08
CA THR A 197 -39.89 -26.96 -13.32
C THR A 197 -40.95 -27.27 -12.27
N VAL A 198 -40.62 -27.14 -10.98
CA VAL A 198 -41.56 -27.42 -9.88
C VAL A 198 -42.78 -26.50 -9.95
N ALA A 199 -42.58 -25.21 -10.25
CA ALA A 199 -43.70 -24.27 -10.42
C ALA A 199 -44.61 -24.67 -11.59
N GLY A 200 -44.02 -25.09 -12.72
CA GLY A 200 -44.76 -25.59 -13.88
C GLY A 200 -45.55 -26.87 -13.58
N GLU A 201 -44.90 -27.86 -12.95
CA GLU A 201 -45.53 -29.12 -12.54
C GLU A 201 -46.66 -28.88 -11.53
N THR A 202 -46.44 -28.00 -10.55
CA THR A 202 -47.46 -27.65 -9.56
C THR A 202 -48.67 -26.98 -10.22
N ALA A 203 -48.45 -26.09 -11.19
CA ALA A 203 -49.54 -25.45 -11.93
C ALA A 203 -50.32 -26.46 -12.77
N ALA A 204 -49.64 -27.38 -13.45
CA ALA A 204 -50.26 -28.45 -14.24
C ALA A 204 -51.08 -29.40 -13.35
N ALA A 205 -50.51 -29.85 -12.23
CA ALA A 205 -51.18 -30.71 -11.26
C ALA A 205 -52.42 -30.04 -10.66
N ASN A 206 -52.33 -28.76 -10.29
CA ASN A 206 -53.48 -28.00 -9.78
C ASN A 206 -54.59 -27.86 -10.84
N ALA A 207 -54.23 -27.64 -12.11
CA ALA A 207 -55.20 -27.55 -13.20
C ALA A 207 -55.89 -28.89 -13.47
N GLU A 208 -55.16 -30.00 -13.36
CA GLU A 208 -55.73 -31.35 -13.48
C GLU A 208 -56.64 -31.69 -12.29
N SER A 209 -56.21 -31.40 -11.05
CA SER A 209 -57.05 -31.55 -9.86
C SER A 209 -58.35 -30.76 -9.98
N ALA A 210 -58.31 -29.50 -10.42
CA ALA A 210 -59.51 -28.70 -10.59
C ALA A 210 -60.49 -29.30 -11.63
N LYS A 211 -59.97 -29.88 -12.73
CA LYS A 211 -60.80 -30.59 -13.72
C LYS A 211 -61.43 -31.84 -13.13
N LEU A 212 -60.66 -32.66 -12.42
CA LEU A 212 -61.15 -33.87 -11.78
C LEU A 212 -62.20 -33.56 -10.72
N GLU A 213 -62.02 -32.50 -9.94
CA GLU A 213 -63.03 -32.02 -8.97
C GLU A 213 -64.32 -31.58 -9.66
N GLN A 214 -64.23 -30.90 -10.79
CA GLN A 214 -65.39 -30.51 -11.59
C GLN A 214 -66.12 -31.73 -12.17
N GLU A 215 -65.38 -32.68 -12.74
CA GLU A 215 -65.93 -33.92 -13.28
C GLU A 215 -66.61 -34.76 -12.18
N LEU A 216 -65.97 -34.91 -11.02
CA LEU A 216 -66.56 -35.56 -9.85
C LEU A 216 -67.85 -34.87 -9.40
N GLY A 217 -67.85 -33.54 -9.30
CA GLY A 217 -69.06 -32.78 -8.97
C GLY A 217 -70.19 -33.02 -9.98
N SER A 218 -69.86 -33.05 -11.28
CA SER A 218 -70.84 -33.32 -12.34
C SER A 218 -71.40 -34.75 -12.25
N MET A 219 -70.54 -35.77 -12.11
CA MET A 219 -70.94 -37.17 -11.95
C MET A 219 -71.77 -37.37 -10.69
N GLU A 220 -71.42 -36.71 -9.57
CA GLU A 220 -72.22 -36.76 -8.36
C GLU A 220 -73.62 -36.21 -8.57
N THR A 221 -73.76 -35.08 -9.26
CA THR A 221 -75.08 -34.49 -9.53
C THR A 221 -75.91 -35.36 -10.48
N GLU A 222 -75.30 -35.90 -11.53
CA GLU A 222 -75.95 -36.82 -12.48
C GLU A 222 -76.38 -38.13 -11.80
N SER A 223 -75.52 -38.69 -10.95
CA SER A 223 -75.82 -39.88 -10.16
C SER A 223 -76.97 -39.63 -9.19
N LYS A 224 -76.96 -38.50 -8.45
CA LYS A 224 -78.07 -38.09 -7.57
C LYS A 224 -79.38 -37.91 -8.34
N GLN A 225 -79.35 -37.27 -9.51
CA GLN A 225 -80.53 -37.11 -10.36
C GLN A 225 -81.05 -38.46 -10.88
N SER A 226 -80.16 -39.35 -11.31
CA SER A 226 -80.51 -40.70 -11.75
C SER A 226 -81.13 -41.53 -10.62
N ALA A 227 -80.57 -41.44 -9.41
CA ALA A 227 -81.13 -42.10 -8.23
C ALA A 227 -82.54 -41.58 -7.88
N ILE A 228 -82.77 -40.26 -7.97
CA ILE A 228 -84.10 -39.67 -7.78
C ILE A 228 -85.07 -40.15 -8.86
N ALA A 229 -84.67 -40.14 -10.14
CA ALA A 229 -85.49 -40.61 -11.25
C ALA A 229 -85.90 -42.08 -11.09
N LEU A 230 -84.96 -42.94 -10.68
CA LEU A 230 -85.22 -44.35 -10.37
C LEU A 230 -86.17 -44.51 -9.17
N THR A 231 -86.03 -43.68 -8.15
CA THR A 231 -86.93 -43.69 -6.97
C THR A 231 -88.36 -43.30 -7.37
N ILE A 232 -88.53 -42.27 -8.19
CA ILE A 232 -89.84 -41.87 -8.74
C ILE A 232 -90.43 -42.98 -9.59
N ARG A 233 -89.62 -43.61 -10.46
CA ARG A 233 -90.06 -44.75 -11.28
C ARG A 233 -90.50 -45.94 -10.43
N LYS A 234 -89.75 -46.24 -9.36
CA LYS A 234 -90.10 -47.28 -8.39
C LYS A 234 -91.44 -46.96 -7.73
N GLN A 235 -91.65 -45.74 -7.22
CA GLN A 235 -92.92 -45.33 -6.60
C GLN A 235 -94.10 -45.45 -7.58
N ARG A 236 -93.92 -45.07 -8.84
CA ARG A 236 -94.95 -45.24 -9.89
C ARG A 236 -95.33 -46.71 -10.07
N LEU A 237 -94.33 -47.59 -10.23
CA LEU A 237 -94.56 -49.03 -10.40
C LEU A 237 -95.23 -49.66 -9.18
N GLU A 238 -94.91 -49.20 -7.97
CA GLU A 238 -95.57 -49.65 -6.74
C GLU A 238 -97.06 -49.26 -6.70
N VAL A 239 -97.41 -48.08 -7.18
CA VAL A 239 -98.81 -47.64 -7.30
C VAL A 239 -99.54 -48.45 -8.37
N GLU A 240 -98.96 -48.59 -9.56
CA GLU A 240 -99.54 -49.39 -10.65
C GLU A 240 -99.76 -50.84 -10.20
N PHE A 241 -98.81 -51.43 -9.48
CA PHE A 241 -98.92 -52.76 -8.92
C PHE A 241 -100.08 -52.86 -7.91
N LYS A 242 -100.20 -51.91 -6.97
CA LYS A 242 -101.32 -51.86 -6.01
C LYS A 242 -102.67 -51.72 -6.72
N ASP A 243 -102.75 -50.92 -7.77
CA ASP A 243 -103.97 -50.74 -8.55
C ASP A 243 -104.36 -52.02 -9.29
N ILE A 244 -103.40 -52.72 -9.89
CA ILE A 244 -103.64 -54.02 -10.52
C ILE A 244 -104.14 -55.03 -9.48
N VAL A 245 -103.48 -55.14 -8.32
CA VAL A 245 -103.90 -56.03 -7.24
C VAL A 245 -105.33 -55.70 -6.78
N ARG A 246 -105.65 -54.41 -6.61
CA ARG A 246 -107.01 -53.98 -6.23
C ARG A 246 -108.04 -54.35 -7.30
N LYS A 247 -107.74 -54.12 -8.58
CA LYS A 247 -108.62 -54.50 -9.70
C LYS A 247 -108.82 -56.01 -9.76
N THR A 248 -107.78 -56.80 -9.55
CA THR A 248 -107.88 -58.26 -9.49
C THR A 248 -108.77 -58.72 -8.33
N GLU A 249 -108.64 -58.13 -7.14
CA GLU A 249 -109.49 -58.49 -6.01
C GLU A 249 -110.95 -58.06 -6.22
N GLN A 250 -111.18 -56.89 -6.83
CA GLN A 250 -112.53 -56.46 -7.24
C GLN A 250 -113.16 -57.43 -8.24
N LEU A 251 -112.45 -57.78 -9.31
CA LEU A 251 -112.92 -58.75 -10.30
C LEU A 251 -113.21 -60.12 -9.68
N LYS A 252 -112.36 -60.56 -8.73
CA LYS A 252 -112.58 -61.78 -7.97
C LYS A 252 -113.85 -61.70 -7.12
N GLN A 253 -114.08 -60.60 -6.39
CA GLN A 253 -115.30 -60.41 -5.60
C GLN A 253 -116.55 -60.35 -6.48
N GLU A 254 -116.52 -59.61 -7.60
CA GLU A 254 -117.61 -59.58 -8.57
C GLU A 254 -117.91 -60.96 -9.13
N THR A 255 -116.88 -61.76 -9.43
CA THR A 255 -117.04 -63.13 -9.92
C THR A 255 -117.65 -64.03 -8.85
N ILE A 256 -117.19 -63.94 -7.59
CA ILE A 256 -117.77 -64.68 -6.46
C ILE A 256 -119.25 -64.29 -6.26
N GLN A 257 -119.60 -63.01 -6.35
CA GLN A 257 -120.98 -62.54 -6.23
C GLN A 257 -121.86 -63.06 -7.37
N LYS A 258 -121.37 -63.03 -8.62
CA LYS A 258 -122.08 -63.61 -9.78
C LYS A 258 -122.32 -65.10 -9.58
N ILE A 259 -121.29 -65.87 -9.21
CA ILE A 259 -121.41 -67.30 -8.92
C ILE A 259 -122.44 -67.55 -7.82
N THR A 260 -122.40 -66.77 -6.73
CA THR A 260 -123.35 -66.93 -5.62
C THR A 260 -124.79 -66.65 -6.08
N THR A 261 -125.00 -65.58 -6.86
CA THR A 261 -126.32 -65.23 -7.40
C THR A 261 -126.84 -66.30 -8.35
N GLU A 262 -126.00 -66.81 -9.26
CA GLU A 262 -126.35 -67.91 -10.16
C GLU A 262 -126.65 -69.21 -9.38
N CYS A 263 -125.86 -69.52 -8.34
CA CYS A 263 -126.14 -70.64 -7.44
C CYS A 263 -127.47 -70.48 -6.71
N ASP A 264 -127.80 -69.29 -6.19
CA ASP A 264 -129.09 -69.00 -5.54
C ASP A 264 -130.26 -69.12 -6.52
N GLN A 265 -130.11 -68.61 -7.75
CA GLN A 265 -131.09 -68.78 -8.82
C GLN A 265 -131.31 -70.27 -9.14
N MET A 266 -130.23 -71.05 -9.25
CA MET A 266 -130.31 -72.50 -9.49
C MET A 266 -130.95 -73.24 -8.32
N LEU A 267 -130.69 -72.83 -7.07
CA LEU A 267 -131.27 -73.42 -5.87
C LEU A 267 -132.78 -73.10 -5.77
N ASN A 268 -133.19 -71.88 -6.08
CA ASN A 268 -134.60 -71.51 -6.17
C ASN A 268 -135.31 -72.27 -7.29
N ALA A 269 -134.73 -72.34 -8.50
CA ALA A 269 -135.28 -73.15 -9.59
C ALA A 269 -135.42 -74.62 -9.20
N LYS A 270 -134.43 -75.19 -8.49
CA LYS A 270 -134.51 -76.55 -7.95
C LYS A 270 -135.66 -76.68 -6.94
N LEU A 271 -135.80 -75.73 -6.00
CA LEU A 271 -136.89 -75.74 -5.01
C LEU A 271 -138.27 -75.66 -5.70
N ASP A 272 -138.41 -74.81 -6.71
CA ASP A 272 -139.66 -74.66 -7.47
C ASP A 272 -140.00 -75.96 -8.21
N VAL A 273 -139.04 -76.55 -8.93
CA VAL A 273 -139.22 -77.88 -9.58
C VAL A 273 -139.53 -78.97 -8.55
N THR A 274 -138.90 -78.94 -7.37
CA THR A 274 -139.16 -79.93 -6.31
C THR A 274 -140.58 -79.78 -5.75
N LYS A 275 -141.04 -78.55 -5.50
CA LYS A 275 -142.44 -78.29 -5.08
C LYS A 275 -143.43 -78.73 -6.15
N GLU A 276 -143.14 -78.48 -7.43
CA GLU A 276 -143.98 -78.87 -8.54
C GLU A 276 -144.05 -80.42 -8.65
N LEU A 277 -142.91 -81.11 -8.49
CA LEU A 277 -142.85 -82.57 -8.41
C LEU A 277 -143.59 -83.13 -7.18
N GLU A 278 -143.44 -82.53 -6.00
CA GLU A 278 -144.20 -82.92 -4.81
C GLU A 278 -145.70 -82.74 -5.00
N SER A 279 -146.12 -81.64 -5.66
CA SER A 279 -147.51 -81.41 -6.01
C SER A 279 -148.05 -82.44 -7.01
N LEU A 280 -147.24 -82.86 -7.99
CA LEU A 280 -147.57 -83.92 -8.95
C LEU A 280 -147.63 -85.29 -8.27
N VAL A 281 -146.73 -85.57 -7.33
CA VAL A 281 -146.74 -86.82 -6.54
C VAL A 281 -147.96 -86.87 -5.62
N LEU A 282 -148.33 -85.77 -4.98
CA LEU A 282 -149.57 -85.69 -4.20
C LEU A 282 -150.81 -85.85 -5.09
N TYR A 283 -150.85 -85.17 -6.24
CA TYR A 283 -151.94 -85.32 -7.22
C TYR A 283 -152.06 -86.75 -7.77
N ALA A 284 -150.94 -87.43 -7.99
CA ALA A 284 -150.88 -88.83 -8.43
C ALA A 284 -151.15 -89.85 -7.30
N ARG A 285 -151.22 -89.39 -6.05
CA ARG A 285 -151.56 -90.21 -4.87
C ARG A 285 -153.02 -90.06 -4.46
N ASP A 286 -153.61 -88.89 -4.75
CA ASP A 286 -155.02 -88.57 -4.49
C ASP A 286 -155.96 -88.93 -5.66
N ASN A 287 -155.41 -89.35 -6.81
CA ASN A 287 -156.12 -89.99 -7.93
C ASN A 287 -155.61 -91.41 -8.17
#